data_AF-A0A167NLG1-F1
#
_entry.id   AF-A0A167NLG1-F1
#
_cell.length_a   1.000
_cell.length_b   1.000
_cell.length_c   1.000
_cell.angle_alpha   90.00
_cell.angle_beta   90.00
_cell.angle_gamma   90.00
#
_symmetry.space_group_name_H-M   'P 1'
#
loop_
_entity.id
_entity.type
_entity.pdbx_description
1 polymer ?
#
loop_
_entity_poly.entity_id
_entity_poly.type
_entity_poly.pdbx_seq_one_letter_code
_entity_poly.pdbx_strand_id
1 'polypeptide(L)'
;MYFRDQYGFVKCTQWLSQEDYDAFEKSYKPVMDRRLQKWRQMLSDNHGQWPQKSSKFKRYIRKGIPPELRGQAWFHYSGAKEKMNQNPGRYASLVEQAKAAGSENEHLEIIERDLHRTFPDNIKFKVTADSVDPTDVPIIQALRRLLSAFSVYSPSIGYCQSLNYIAGLLLLFMQEEEAFWTFVAAVEDILPPNIYDVTMEGANIDQTVLMMLLSERCPQIWHRVGDGKSFWECEEAEVGMPTTSLVTSHWFLTLFINILPIESVLRVWDCFFYEGQRALFRVALGIFKVNEQAILNVHDSLEVFQVVQVRQKRIKSQNTKLTRV
;
A
#
# COMPACT_ATOMS: atom_id res chain seq x y z
N MET A 1 -3.46 -5.09 28.20
CA MET A 1 -4.31 -5.31 27.01
C MET A 1 -3.91 -4.25 25.99
N TYR A 2 -3.35 -4.62 24.83
CA TYR A 2 -2.95 -3.63 23.84
C TYR A 2 -4.19 -3.00 23.20
N PHE A 3 -4.30 -1.67 23.21
CA PHE A 3 -5.39 -0.97 22.53
C PHE A 3 -5.20 -1.07 21.01
N ARG A 4 -6.27 -1.46 20.32
CA ARG A 4 -6.27 -1.68 18.87
C ARG A 4 -7.16 -0.67 18.16
N ASP A 5 -6.80 -0.34 16.92
CA ASP A 5 -7.63 0.46 16.04
C ASP A 5 -8.79 -0.38 15.44
N GLN A 6 -9.65 0.30 14.69
CA GLN A 6 -10.83 -0.31 14.05
C GLN A 6 -10.49 -1.36 12.98
N TYR A 7 -9.24 -1.45 12.51
CA TYR A 7 -8.78 -2.49 11.58
C TYR A 7 -7.99 -3.59 12.27
N GLY A 8 -7.85 -3.52 13.60
CA GLY A 8 -7.20 -4.53 14.41
C GLY A 8 -5.70 -4.33 14.62
N PHE A 9 -5.09 -3.23 14.18
CA PHE A 9 -3.68 -2.92 14.44
C PHE A 9 -3.49 -2.26 15.81
N VAL A 10 -2.29 -2.36 16.38
CA VAL A 10 -2.00 -1.75 17.68
C VAL A 10 -1.92 -0.23 17.53
N LYS A 11 -2.64 0.51 18.40
CA LYS A 11 -2.69 1.99 18.36
C LYS A 11 -1.37 2.62 18.77
N CYS A 12 -0.73 2.06 19.79
CA CYS A 12 0.55 2.55 20.32
C CYS A 12 1.70 1.88 19.58
N THR A 13 2.58 2.68 19.00
CA THR A 13 3.82 2.21 18.39
C THR A 13 4.99 2.97 19.01
N GLN A 14 6.22 2.51 18.76
CA GLN A 14 7.42 3.26 19.12
C GLN A 14 7.48 4.69 18.51
N TRP A 15 6.61 5.00 17.53
CA TRP A 15 6.57 6.27 16.81
C TRP A 15 5.34 7.13 17.15
N LEU A 16 4.32 6.56 17.77
CA LEU A 16 3.04 7.20 18.04
C LEU A 16 2.53 6.76 19.42
N SER A 17 2.44 7.71 20.35
CA SER A 17 1.90 7.45 21.68
C SER A 17 0.39 7.18 21.62
N GLN A 18 -0.13 6.50 22.64
CA GLN A 18 -1.58 6.29 22.75
C GLN A 18 -2.33 7.63 22.88
N GLU A 19 -1.80 8.58 23.65
CA GLU A 19 -2.39 9.91 23.81
C GLU A 19 -2.49 10.66 22.49
N ASP A 20 -1.42 10.61 21.67
CA ASP A 20 -1.40 11.17 20.33
C ASP A 20 -2.45 10.58 19.40
N TYR A 21 -2.67 9.27 19.52
CA TYR A 21 -3.66 8.54 18.75
C TYR A 21 -5.08 8.91 19.21
N ASP A 22 -5.34 8.88 20.51
CA ASP A 22 -6.67 9.13 21.06
C ASP A 22 -7.10 10.61 20.86
N ALA A 23 -6.16 11.55 20.97
CA ALA A 23 -6.39 12.95 20.60
C ALA A 23 -6.72 13.10 19.10
N PHE A 24 -6.01 12.38 18.24
CA PHE A 24 -6.30 12.33 16.81
C PHE A 24 -7.71 11.76 16.56
N GLU A 25 -8.04 10.61 17.14
CA GLU A 25 -9.33 9.94 16.96
C GLU A 25 -10.48 10.82 17.42
N LYS A 26 -10.35 11.49 18.58
CA LYS A 26 -11.35 12.43 19.11
C LYS A 26 -11.65 13.58 18.13
N SER A 27 -10.62 14.13 17.49
CA SER A 27 -10.79 15.20 16.48
C SER A 27 -11.32 14.69 15.14
N TYR A 28 -10.97 13.46 14.75
CA TYR A 28 -11.22 12.93 13.42
C TYR A 28 -12.57 12.22 13.29
N LYS A 29 -13.03 11.56 14.35
CA LYS A 29 -14.28 10.79 14.36
C LYS A 29 -15.50 11.59 13.87
N PRO A 30 -15.77 12.82 14.35
CA PRO A 30 -16.90 13.61 13.85
C PRO A 30 -16.79 13.97 12.35
N VAL A 31 -15.55 14.15 11.86
CA VAL A 31 -15.29 14.39 10.44
C VAL A 31 -15.60 13.16 9.61
N MET A 32 -15.25 11.97 10.12
CA MET A 32 -15.53 10.69 9.48
C MET A 32 -17.03 10.37 9.45
N ASP A 33 -17.75 10.60 10.55
CA ASP A 33 -19.19 10.35 10.63
C ASP A 33 -19.95 11.21 9.61
N ARG A 34 -19.64 12.51 9.55
CA ARG A 34 -20.20 13.43 8.55
C ARG A 34 -19.86 13.01 7.12
N ARG A 35 -18.65 12.49 6.88
CA ARG A 35 -18.25 12.00 5.55
C ARG A 35 -19.02 10.73 5.19
N LEU A 36 -19.16 9.79 6.12
CA LEU A 36 -19.92 8.57 5.92
C LEU A 36 -21.37 8.86 5.51
N GLN A 37 -22.04 9.78 6.21
CA GLN A 37 -23.39 10.23 5.82
C GLN A 37 -23.43 10.77 4.39
N LYS A 38 -22.47 11.61 4.00
CA LYS A 38 -22.37 12.13 2.63
C LYS A 38 -22.10 11.04 1.59
N TRP A 39 -21.27 10.06 1.93
CA TRP A 39 -21.00 8.90 1.07
C TRP A 39 -22.26 8.05 0.86
N ARG A 40 -23.00 7.75 1.94
CA ARG A 40 -24.28 7.03 1.86
C ARG A 40 -25.32 7.79 1.05
N GLN A 41 -25.47 9.09 1.28
CA GLN A 41 -26.37 9.93 0.48
C GLN A 41 -25.99 9.87 -1.01
N MET A 42 -24.71 10.02 -1.34
CA MET A 42 -24.26 10.00 -2.72
C MET A 42 -24.46 8.66 -3.43
N LEU A 43 -24.29 7.54 -2.71
CA LEU A 43 -24.60 6.22 -3.23
C LEU A 43 -26.12 6.06 -3.42
N SER A 44 -26.93 6.54 -2.47
CA SER A 44 -28.39 6.54 -2.59
C SER A 44 -28.86 7.35 -3.80
N ASP A 45 -28.31 8.55 -3.99
CA ASP A 45 -28.60 9.43 -5.13
C ASP A 45 -28.22 8.79 -6.47
N ASN A 46 -27.27 7.85 -6.45
CA ASN A 46 -26.81 7.09 -7.62
C ASN A 46 -27.37 5.65 -7.65
N HIS A 47 -28.57 5.44 -7.10
CA HIS A 47 -29.28 4.15 -7.11
C HIS A 47 -28.48 2.97 -6.52
N GLY A 48 -27.66 3.25 -5.50
CA GLY A 48 -26.78 2.26 -4.88
C GLY A 48 -25.55 1.89 -5.71
N GLN A 49 -25.35 2.51 -6.87
CA GLN A 49 -24.18 2.28 -7.72
C GLN A 49 -23.03 3.22 -7.37
N TRP A 50 -21.81 2.77 -7.64
CA TRP A 50 -20.63 3.61 -7.50
C TRP A 50 -20.59 4.68 -8.61
N PRO A 51 -20.37 5.97 -8.28
CA PRO A 51 -20.32 7.03 -9.28
C PRO A 51 -19.17 6.85 -10.28
N GLN A 52 -19.40 7.24 -11.53
CA GLN A 52 -18.37 7.28 -12.56
C GLN A 52 -17.21 8.22 -12.20
N LYS A 53 -16.03 7.95 -12.75
CA LYS A 53 -14.83 8.75 -12.46
C LYS A 53 -15.05 10.21 -12.90
N SER A 54 -14.87 11.15 -11.97
CA SER A 54 -15.09 12.59 -12.23
C SER A 54 -14.21 13.46 -11.34
N SER A 55 -13.93 14.69 -11.77
CA SER A 55 -13.16 15.65 -10.96
C SER A 55 -13.81 15.96 -9.61
N LYS A 56 -15.15 15.99 -9.56
CA LYS A 56 -15.91 16.17 -8.32
C LYS A 56 -15.65 14.99 -7.37
N PHE A 57 -15.83 13.76 -7.85
CA PHE A 57 -15.72 12.57 -7.02
C PHE A 57 -14.27 12.26 -6.62
N LYS A 58 -13.30 12.58 -7.49
CA LYS A 58 -11.87 12.58 -7.16
C LYS A 58 -11.56 13.37 -5.89
N ARG A 59 -12.19 14.54 -5.71
CA ARG A 59 -12.04 15.35 -4.47
C ARG A 59 -12.63 14.66 -3.24
N TYR A 60 -13.67 13.84 -3.38
CA TYR A 60 -14.22 13.03 -2.28
C TYR A 60 -13.29 11.87 -1.93
N ILE A 61 -12.75 11.18 -2.94
CA ILE A 61 -11.75 10.12 -2.76
C ILE A 61 -10.52 10.64 -2.01
N ARG A 62 -9.94 11.78 -2.45
CA ARG A 62 -8.82 12.45 -1.75
C ARG A 62 -9.20 12.97 -0.35
N LYS A 63 -10.49 13.11 -0.03
CA LYS A 63 -10.95 13.38 1.35
C LYS A 63 -11.15 12.12 2.17
N GLY A 64 -11.33 10.95 1.55
CA GLY A 64 -11.27 9.63 2.17
C GLY A 64 -12.54 8.85 2.07
N ILE A 65 -12.36 7.55 1.87
CA ILE A 65 -13.44 6.58 1.87
C ILE A 65 -13.63 6.09 3.32
N PRO A 66 -14.87 6.07 3.84
CA PRO A 66 -15.15 5.49 5.15
C PRO A 66 -14.71 4.02 5.22
N PRO A 67 -14.23 3.54 6.39
CA PRO A 67 -13.78 2.17 6.59
C PRO A 67 -14.71 1.10 6.00
N GLU A 68 -15.99 1.20 6.30
CA GLU A 68 -17.06 0.28 5.88
C GLU A 68 -17.26 0.19 4.36
N LEU A 69 -16.82 1.22 3.63
CA LEU A 69 -17.04 1.37 2.20
C LEU A 69 -15.80 1.08 1.36
N ARG A 70 -14.62 0.92 1.99
CA ARG A 70 -13.34 0.78 1.27
C ARG A 70 -13.28 -0.46 0.41
N GLY A 71 -13.59 -1.63 0.96
CA GLY A 71 -13.49 -2.89 0.20
C GLY A 71 -14.31 -2.84 -1.09
N GLN A 72 -15.56 -2.42 -0.98
CA GLN A 72 -16.47 -2.27 -2.12
C GLN A 72 -16.00 -1.21 -3.13
N ALA A 73 -15.51 -0.06 -2.65
CA ALA A 73 -15.02 1.01 -3.52
C ALA A 73 -13.74 0.60 -4.25
N TRP A 74 -12.80 -0.04 -3.57
CA TRP A 74 -11.54 -0.50 -4.17
C TRP A 74 -11.81 -1.59 -5.21
N PHE A 75 -12.64 -2.58 -4.87
CA PHE A 75 -13.04 -3.64 -5.80
C PHE A 75 -13.72 -3.11 -7.07
N HIS A 76 -14.52 -2.04 -6.92
CA HIS A 76 -15.15 -1.38 -8.06
C HIS A 76 -14.15 -0.55 -8.90
N TYR A 77 -13.40 0.37 -8.28
CA TYR A 77 -12.58 1.34 -9.01
C TYR A 77 -11.26 0.78 -9.56
N SER A 78 -10.80 -0.35 -9.01
CA SER A 78 -9.67 -1.10 -9.57
C SER A 78 -10.01 -1.79 -10.89
N GLY A 79 -11.30 -2.00 -11.20
CA GLY A 79 -11.75 -2.84 -12.31
C GLY A 79 -11.87 -4.32 -11.97
N ALA A 80 -11.50 -4.72 -10.75
CA ALA A 80 -11.52 -6.11 -10.30
C ALA A 80 -12.90 -6.75 -10.34
N LYS A 81 -13.97 -5.98 -10.07
CA LYS A 81 -15.34 -6.50 -10.20
C LYS A 81 -15.66 -6.99 -11.61
N GLU A 82 -15.27 -6.24 -12.61
CA GLU A 82 -15.48 -6.61 -14.01
C GLU A 82 -14.59 -7.82 -14.37
N LYS A 83 -13.33 -7.79 -13.96
CA LYS A 83 -12.37 -8.89 -14.19
C LYS A 83 -12.85 -10.21 -13.57
N MET A 84 -13.36 -10.17 -12.34
CA MET A 84 -13.96 -11.32 -11.65
C MET A 84 -15.17 -11.87 -12.41
N ASN A 85 -16.10 -11.01 -12.82
CA ASN A 85 -17.30 -11.42 -13.56
C ASN A 85 -16.98 -12.09 -14.90
N GLN A 86 -15.89 -11.67 -15.55
CA GLN A 86 -15.42 -12.24 -16.82
C GLN A 86 -14.71 -13.60 -16.65
N ASN A 87 -14.36 -13.99 -15.42
CA ASN A 87 -13.56 -15.18 -15.12
C ASN A 87 -14.23 -16.09 -14.07
N PRO A 88 -15.47 -16.56 -14.30
CA PRO A 88 -16.20 -17.37 -13.33
C PRO A 88 -15.48 -18.69 -13.04
N GLY A 89 -15.29 -19.00 -11.75
CA GLY A 89 -14.63 -20.23 -11.29
C GLY A 89 -13.12 -20.28 -11.52
N ARG A 90 -12.52 -19.24 -12.10
CA ARG A 90 -11.09 -19.21 -12.40
C ARG A 90 -10.25 -19.21 -11.12
N TYR A 91 -10.63 -18.44 -10.11
CA TYR A 91 -9.90 -18.41 -8.83
C TYR A 91 -9.88 -19.80 -8.17
N ALA A 92 -11.03 -20.46 -8.07
CA ALA A 92 -11.12 -21.81 -7.53
C ALA A 92 -10.23 -22.81 -8.31
N SER A 93 -10.23 -22.73 -9.64
CA SER A 93 -9.35 -23.56 -10.48
C SER A 93 -7.86 -23.31 -10.20
N LEU A 94 -7.45 -22.05 -10.03
CA LEU A 94 -6.05 -21.70 -9.72
C LEU A 94 -5.62 -22.18 -8.35
N VAL A 95 -6.52 -22.10 -7.35
CA VAL A 95 -6.26 -22.65 -6.01
C VAL A 95 -6.02 -24.16 -6.07
N GLU A 96 -6.83 -24.90 -6.83
CA GLU A 96 -6.63 -26.34 -6.99
C GLU A 96 -5.35 -26.69 -7.76
N GLN A 97 -5.02 -25.92 -8.81
CA GLN A 97 -3.74 -26.06 -9.52
C GLN A 97 -2.54 -25.81 -8.61
N ALA A 98 -2.60 -24.76 -7.79
CA ALA A 98 -1.53 -24.43 -6.84
C ALA A 98 -1.36 -25.50 -5.76
N LYS A 99 -2.47 -26.07 -5.27
CA LYS A 99 -2.43 -27.22 -4.35
C LYS A 99 -1.84 -28.46 -5.00
N ALA A 100 -2.21 -28.75 -6.24
CA ALA A 100 -1.72 -29.91 -6.98
C ALA A 100 -0.21 -29.81 -7.27
N ALA A 101 0.29 -28.61 -7.56
CA ALA A 101 1.72 -28.36 -7.72
C ALA A 101 2.49 -28.65 -6.41
N GLY A 102 1.91 -28.35 -5.25
CA GLY A 102 2.52 -28.67 -3.96
C GLY A 102 3.97 -28.17 -3.86
N SER A 103 4.91 -29.08 -3.59
CA SER A 103 6.34 -28.78 -3.52
C SER A 103 7.00 -28.43 -4.87
N GLU A 104 6.34 -28.68 -6.00
CA GLU A 104 6.83 -28.26 -7.33
C GLU A 104 6.66 -26.75 -7.55
N ASN A 105 5.81 -26.09 -6.76
CA ASN A 105 5.72 -24.63 -6.77
C ASN A 105 6.94 -24.04 -6.05
N GLU A 106 7.92 -23.59 -6.82
CA GLU A 106 9.17 -23.00 -6.33
C GLU A 106 8.98 -21.78 -5.39
N HIS A 107 7.81 -21.15 -5.44
CA HIS A 107 7.48 -20.00 -4.60
C HIS A 107 6.89 -20.37 -3.24
N LEU A 108 6.45 -21.62 -3.05
CA LEU A 108 5.68 -22.02 -1.88
C LEU A 108 6.44 -21.80 -0.56
N GLU A 109 7.72 -22.17 -0.50
CA GLU A 109 8.55 -21.98 0.69
C GLU A 109 8.70 -20.51 1.08
N ILE A 110 8.87 -19.63 0.07
CA ILE A 110 8.99 -18.18 0.28
C ILE A 110 7.65 -17.61 0.76
N ILE A 111 6.54 -18.06 0.18
CA ILE A 111 5.18 -17.70 0.60
C ILE A 111 4.99 -18.07 2.08
N GLU A 112 5.23 -19.32 2.47
CA GLU A 112 5.03 -19.80 3.86
C GLU A 112 5.83 -18.96 4.87
N ARG A 113 7.09 -18.68 4.57
CA ARG A 113 7.93 -17.81 5.41
C ARG A 113 7.33 -16.42 5.58
N ASP A 114 6.73 -15.89 4.51
CA ASP A 114 6.16 -14.54 4.50
C ASP A 114 4.81 -14.46 5.20
N LEU A 115 4.02 -15.54 5.20
CA LEU A 115 2.77 -15.62 5.95
C LEU A 115 3.00 -15.32 7.44
N HIS A 116 4.02 -15.92 8.06
CA HIS A 116 4.31 -15.77 9.49
C HIS A 116 4.68 -14.34 9.91
N ARG A 117 5.27 -13.55 9.00
CA ARG A 117 5.65 -12.15 9.25
C ARG A 117 4.61 -11.15 8.73
N THR A 118 3.51 -11.59 8.14
CA THR A 118 2.48 -10.70 7.61
C THR A 118 1.58 -10.21 8.72
N PHE A 119 1.69 -8.92 9.06
CA PHE A 119 0.91 -8.23 10.09
C PHE A 119 0.83 -8.98 11.43
N PRO A 120 1.96 -9.38 12.05
CA PRO A 120 1.98 -10.18 13.27
C PRO A 120 1.27 -9.49 14.44
N ASP A 121 1.18 -8.16 14.39
CA ASP A 121 0.48 -7.37 15.39
C ASP A 121 -1.02 -7.30 15.16
N ASN A 122 -1.57 -7.59 13.98
CA ASN A 122 -3.01 -7.46 13.71
C ASN A 122 -3.84 -8.56 14.38
N ILE A 123 -4.98 -8.20 14.96
CA ILE A 123 -5.83 -9.16 15.71
C ILE A 123 -6.31 -10.35 14.88
N LYS A 124 -6.55 -10.17 13.57
CA LYS A 124 -7.01 -11.25 12.69
C LYS A 124 -5.88 -12.18 12.26
N PHE A 125 -4.64 -11.69 12.25
CA PHE A 125 -3.43 -12.44 11.86
C PHE A 125 -2.73 -13.09 13.06
N LYS A 126 -3.11 -12.74 14.29
CA LYS A 126 -2.55 -13.36 15.49
C LYS A 126 -3.08 -14.77 15.70
N VAL A 127 -2.16 -15.66 16.05
CA VAL A 127 -2.46 -16.95 16.65
C VAL A 127 -3.14 -16.70 18.00
N THR A 128 -4.38 -17.15 18.13
CA THR A 128 -5.13 -17.15 19.40
C THR A 128 -4.74 -18.36 20.23
N ALA A 129 -5.08 -18.37 21.53
CA ALA A 129 -4.82 -19.52 22.40
C ALA A 129 -5.51 -20.81 21.92
N ASP A 130 -6.56 -20.69 21.11
CA ASP A 130 -7.35 -21.80 20.55
C ASP A 130 -6.78 -22.33 19.22
N SER A 131 -5.84 -21.62 18.60
CA SER A 131 -5.13 -22.03 17.38
C SER A 131 -3.75 -22.52 17.78
N VAL A 132 -3.51 -23.83 17.70
CA VAL A 132 -2.24 -24.46 18.10
C VAL A 132 -1.12 -24.08 17.13
N ASP A 133 -1.45 -23.82 15.85
CA ASP A 133 -0.52 -23.44 14.80
C ASP A 133 -0.96 -22.13 14.10
N PRO A 134 -0.04 -21.18 13.80
CA PRO A 134 -0.33 -20.03 12.93
C PRO A 134 -1.03 -20.37 11.61
N THR A 135 -0.83 -21.57 11.08
CA THR A 135 -1.46 -22.04 9.85
C THR A 135 -2.96 -22.35 10.00
N ASP A 136 -3.48 -22.43 11.23
CA ASP A 136 -4.92 -22.61 11.51
C ASP A 136 -5.72 -21.30 11.48
N VAL A 137 -5.04 -20.15 11.41
CA VAL A 137 -5.70 -18.85 11.39
C VAL A 137 -6.39 -18.63 10.03
N PRO A 138 -7.71 -18.41 9.96
CA PRO A 138 -8.45 -18.37 8.69
C PRO A 138 -7.91 -17.37 7.66
N ILE A 139 -7.48 -16.18 8.11
CA ILE A 139 -6.92 -15.17 7.19
C ILE A 139 -5.54 -15.55 6.66
N ILE A 140 -4.75 -16.29 7.43
CA ILE A 140 -3.43 -16.80 6.99
C ILE A 140 -3.64 -17.88 5.93
N GLN A 141 -4.63 -18.76 6.11
CA GLN A 141 -4.99 -19.75 5.10
C GLN A 141 -5.52 -19.10 3.81
N ALA A 142 -6.35 -18.06 3.93
CA ALA A 142 -6.82 -17.28 2.78
C ALA A 142 -5.66 -16.59 2.06
N LEU A 143 -4.71 -16.02 2.80
CA LEU A 143 -3.52 -15.39 2.24
C LEU A 143 -2.64 -16.41 1.49
N ARG A 144 -2.45 -17.61 2.05
CA ARG A 144 -1.75 -18.71 1.38
C ARG A 144 -2.40 -19.03 0.05
N ARG A 145 -3.70 -19.33 0.05
CA ARG A 145 -4.45 -19.67 -1.18
C ARG A 145 -4.35 -18.57 -2.23
N LEU A 146 -4.55 -17.31 -1.83
CA LEU A 146 -4.49 -16.17 -2.73
C LEU A 146 -3.11 -16.03 -3.38
N LEU A 147 -2.03 -16.05 -2.59
CA LEU A 147 -0.66 -15.90 -3.09
C LEU A 147 -0.23 -17.09 -3.96
N SER A 148 -0.55 -18.31 -3.55
CA SER A 148 -0.23 -19.51 -4.33
C SER A 148 -1.04 -19.58 -5.63
N ALA A 149 -2.32 -19.19 -5.61
CA ALA A 149 -3.13 -19.08 -6.82
C ALA A 149 -2.57 -17.99 -7.76
N PHE A 150 -2.09 -16.88 -7.21
CA PHE A 150 -1.48 -15.81 -8.00
C PHE A 150 -0.18 -16.26 -8.67
N SER A 151 0.67 -17.00 -7.98
CA SER A 151 1.93 -17.49 -8.56
C SER A 151 1.70 -18.41 -9.76
N VAL A 152 0.59 -19.15 -9.78
CA VAL A 152 0.15 -19.95 -10.94
C VAL A 152 -0.50 -19.09 -12.01
N TYR A 153 -1.27 -18.07 -11.62
CA TYR A 153 -1.95 -17.17 -12.54
C TYR A 153 -0.99 -16.30 -13.36
N SER A 154 0.09 -15.83 -12.74
CA SER A 154 1.10 -14.96 -13.36
C SER A 154 2.52 -15.52 -13.17
N PRO A 155 2.92 -16.57 -13.90
CA PRO A 155 4.22 -17.24 -13.70
C PRO A 155 5.44 -16.34 -13.93
N SER A 156 5.31 -15.30 -14.76
CA SER A 156 6.40 -14.32 -14.97
C SER A 156 6.71 -13.49 -13.73
N ILE A 157 5.73 -13.30 -12.86
CA ILE A 157 5.90 -12.63 -11.57
C ILE A 157 6.13 -13.67 -10.47
N GLY A 158 5.35 -14.76 -10.50
CA GLY A 158 5.38 -15.80 -9.48
C GLY A 158 5.03 -15.23 -8.11
N TYR A 159 6.02 -15.16 -7.23
CA TYR A 159 5.93 -14.47 -5.95
C TYR A 159 7.16 -13.60 -5.69
N CYS A 160 6.94 -12.29 -5.55
CA CYS A 160 7.92 -11.34 -5.06
C CYS A 160 7.64 -10.97 -3.59
N GLN A 161 8.69 -10.90 -2.77
CA GLN A 161 8.58 -10.38 -1.42
C GLN A 161 7.99 -8.96 -1.45
N SER A 162 6.99 -8.70 -0.59
CA SER A 162 6.14 -7.51 -0.48
C SER A 162 4.69 -7.75 -0.92
N LEU A 163 4.47 -8.73 -1.80
CA LEU A 163 3.12 -9.10 -2.27
C LEU A 163 2.22 -9.60 -1.13
N ASN A 164 2.80 -10.31 -0.15
CA ASN A 164 2.10 -10.75 1.06
C ASN A 164 1.42 -9.62 1.83
N TYR A 165 2.05 -8.45 1.92
CA TYR A 165 1.47 -7.31 2.63
C TYR A 165 0.28 -6.72 1.87
N ILE A 166 0.37 -6.64 0.54
CA ILE A 166 -0.70 -6.11 -0.30
C ILE A 166 -1.92 -7.05 -0.24
N ALA A 167 -1.70 -8.35 -0.49
CA ALA A 167 -2.75 -9.36 -0.41
C ALA A 167 -3.35 -9.45 1.01
N GLY A 168 -2.51 -9.45 2.05
CA GLY A 168 -2.95 -9.50 3.44
C GLY A 168 -3.79 -8.28 3.83
N LEU A 169 -3.46 -7.10 3.33
CA LEU A 169 -4.25 -5.90 3.60
C LEU A 169 -5.59 -5.95 2.89
N LEU A 170 -5.66 -6.43 1.64
CA LEU A 170 -6.93 -6.61 0.93
C LEU A 170 -7.87 -7.56 1.67
N LEU A 171 -7.36 -8.68 2.17
CA LEU A 171 -8.14 -9.67 2.96
C LEU A 171 -8.74 -9.10 4.26
N LEU A 172 -8.25 -7.96 4.75
CA LEU A 172 -8.88 -7.29 5.89
C LEU A 172 -10.19 -6.57 5.51
N PHE A 173 -10.40 -6.24 4.24
CA PHE A 173 -11.49 -5.38 3.75
C PHE A 173 -12.50 -6.05 2.81
N MET A 174 -12.20 -7.23 2.27
CA MET A 174 -13.07 -7.91 1.31
C MET A 174 -12.94 -9.44 1.40
N GLN A 175 -13.83 -10.17 0.71
CA GLN A 175 -13.78 -11.63 0.67
C GLN A 175 -12.57 -12.12 -0.15
N GLU A 176 -12.18 -13.37 0.04
CA GLU A 176 -10.96 -13.94 -0.54
C GLU A 176 -10.88 -13.81 -2.06
N GLU A 177 -11.94 -14.15 -2.79
CA GLU A 177 -11.94 -14.06 -4.26
C GLU A 177 -11.98 -12.60 -4.75
N GLU A 178 -12.71 -11.71 -4.07
CA GLU A 178 -12.68 -10.27 -4.36
C GLU A 178 -11.29 -9.70 -4.12
N ALA A 179 -10.60 -10.16 -3.07
CA ALA A 179 -9.23 -9.78 -2.74
C ALA A 179 -8.25 -10.27 -3.82
N PHE A 180 -8.41 -11.51 -4.29
CA PHE A 180 -7.60 -12.05 -5.39
C PHE A 180 -7.72 -11.19 -6.65
N TRP A 181 -8.94 -10.87 -7.09
CA TRP A 181 -9.11 -10.06 -8.30
C TRP A 181 -8.69 -8.61 -8.11
N THR A 182 -8.88 -8.04 -6.91
CA THR A 182 -8.36 -6.69 -6.59
C THR A 182 -6.84 -6.66 -6.55
N PHE A 183 -6.22 -7.73 -6.07
CA PHE A 183 -4.78 -7.91 -6.07
C PHE A 183 -4.22 -8.04 -7.50
N VAL A 184 -4.84 -8.88 -8.33
CA VAL A 184 -4.50 -9.00 -9.76
C VAL A 184 -4.63 -7.64 -10.47
N ALA A 185 -5.74 -6.92 -10.25
CA ALA A 185 -5.92 -5.60 -10.86
C ALA A 185 -4.86 -4.59 -10.39
N ALA A 186 -4.49 -4.61 -9.10
CA ALA A 186 -3.43 -3.76 -8.59
C ALA A 186 -2.09 -4.04 -9.25
N VAL A 187 -1.71 -5.32 -9.33
CA VAL A 187 -0.37 -5.76 -9.77
C VAL A 187 -0.21 -5.73 -11.28
N GLU A 188 -1.20 -6.17 -12.05
CA GLU A 188 -1.09 -6.30 -13.51
C GLU A 188 -1.72 -5.15 -14.30
N ASP A 189 -2.78 -4.52 -13.77
CA ASP A 189 -3.57 -3.55 -14.54
C ASP A 189 -3.26 -2.08 -14.14
N ILE A 190 -2.93 -1.82 -12.87
CA ILE A 190 -2.74 -0.46 -12.35
C ILE A 190 -1.26 -0.07 -12.22
N LEU A 191 -0.42 -0.98 -11.71
CA LEU A 191 1.02 -0.78 -11.58
C LEU A 191 1.73 -0.99 -12.93
N PRO A 192 2.94 -0.43 -13.10
CA PRO A 192 3.68 -0.63 -14.33
C PRO A 192 4.07 -2.11 -14.50
N PRO A 193 4.22 -2.58 -15.74
CA PRO A 193 4.74 -3.92 -16.00
C PRO A 193 6.14 -4.08 -15.39
N ASN A 194 6.55 -5.32 -15.13
CA ASN A 194 7.89 -5.67 -14.65
C ASN A 194 8.27 -5.02 -13.29
N ILE A 195 7.28 -4.60 -12.49
CA ILE A 195 7.55 -4.04 -11.14
C ILE A 195 7.91 -5.13 -10.12
N TYR A 196 7.34 -6.33 -10.27
CA TYR A 196 7.56 -7.48 -9.36
C TYR A 196 8.17 -8.70 -10.08
N ASP A 197 8.54 -8.58 -11.35
CA ASP A 197 9.20 -9.68 -12.05
C ASP A 197 10.67 -9.82 -11.60
N VAL A 198 11.36 -10.80 -12.17
CA VAL A 198 12.79 -11.05 -11.87
C VAL A 198 13.71 -9.90 -12.29
N THR A 199 13.31 -9.05 -13.24
CA THR A 199 14.13 -7.94 -13.73
C THR A 199 13.98 -6.70 -12.85
N MET A 200 12.82 -6.54 -12.21
CA MET A 200 12.42 -5.34 -11.46
C MET A 200 12.57 -4.04 -12.27
N GLU A 201 12.48 -4.13 -13.60
CA GLU A 201 12.65 -3.00 -14.51
C GLU A 201 11.63 -1.89 -14.19
N GLY A 202 10.36 -2.27 -13.97
CA GLY A 202 9.30 -1.33 -13.61
C GLY A 202 9.58 -0.60 -12.29
N ALA A 203 10.16 -1.29 -11.30
CA ALA A 203 10.53 -0.68 -10.02
C ALA A 203 11.70 0.30 -10.17
N ASN A 204 12.69 -0.03 -11.01
CA ASN A 204 13.81 0.87 -11.31
C ASN A 204 13.35 2.10 -12.09
N ILE A 205 12.44 1.95 -13.06
CA ILE A 205 11.83 3.07 -13.78
C ILE A 205 11.09 4.00 -12.81
N ASP A 206 10.21 3.45 -11.96
CA ASP A 206 9.46 4.25 -10.98
C ASP A 206 10.40 4.98 -10.01
N GLN A 207 11.48 4.32 -9.60
CA GLN A 207 12.50 4.92 -8.73
C GLN A 207 13.21 6.10 -9.41
N THR A 208 13.61 5.95 -10.67
CA THR A 208 14.22 7.03 -11.47
C THR A 208 13.24 8.19 -11.68
N VAL A 209 11.98 7.90 -12.02
CA VAL A 209 10.93 8.91 -12.18
C VAL A 209 10.71 9.69 -10.87
N LEU A 210 10.70 9.04 -9.71
CA LEU A 210 10.58 9.74 -8.43
C LEU A 210 11.75 10.70 -8.20
N MET A 211 12.99 10.26 -8.45
CA MET A 211 14.18 11.10 -8.27
C MET A 211 14.17 12.30 -9.20
N MET A 212 13.79 12.11 -10.46
CA MET A 212 13.59 13.21 -11.42
C MET A 212 12.49 14.18 -10.97
N LEU A 213 11.34 13.67 -10.53
CA LEU A 213 10.27 14.53 -10.01
C LEU A 213 10.69 15.31 -8.76
N LEU A 214 11.51 14.70 -7.89
CA LEU A 214 12.03 15.35 -6.70
C LEU A 214 12.99 16.50 -7.08
N SER A 215 13.88 16.29 -8.06
CA SER A 215 14.79 17.32 -8.56
C SER A 215 14.05 18.48 -9.20
N GLU A 216 13.01 18.22 -10.00
CA GLU A 216 12.23 19.27 -10.66
C GLU A 216 11.28 20.02 -9.72
N ARG A 217 10.57 19.31 -8.83
CA ARG A 217 9.47 19.89 -8.04
C ARG A 217 9.90 20.34 -6.66
N CYS A 218 10.99 19.79 -6.13
CA CYS A 218 11.52 20.11 -4.81
C CYS A 218 13.04 20.30 -4.84
N PRO A 219 13.57 21.27 -5.63
CA PRO A 219 15.02 21.38 -5.88
C PRO A 219 15.86 21.58 -4.61
N GLN A 220 15.31 22.24 -3.58
CA GLN A 220 16.02 22.40 -2.29
C GLN A 220 16.15 21.07 -1.53
N ILE A 221 15.14 20.21 -1.61
CA ILE A 221 15.20 18.87 -1.02
C ILE A 221 16.16 18.01 -1.83
N TRP A 222 16.07 18.07 -3.16
CA TRP A 222 16.98 17.37 -4.05
C TRP A 222 18.43 17.75 -3.80
N HIS A 223 18.77 19.03 -3.64
CA HIS A 223 20.14 19.46 -3.33
C HIS A 223 20.71 18.75 -2.08
N ARG A 224 19.87 18.41 -1.09
CA ARG A 224 20.32 17.64 0.08
C ARG A 224 20.37 16.14 -0.19
N VAL A 225 19.39 15.61 -0.91
CA VAL A 225 19.31 14.18 -1.24
C VAL A 225 20.40 13.76 -2.22
N GLY A 226 20.63 14.54 -3.27
CA GLY A 226 21.66 14.34 -4.29
C GLY A 226 23.05 14.84 -3.89
N ASP A 227 23.27 15.25 -2.64
CA ASP A 227 24.56 15.72 -2.15
C ASP A 227 25.17 16.84 -3.02
N GLY A 228 24.33 17.83 -3.36
CA GLY A 228 24.70 18.96 -4.22
C GLY A 228 24.73 18.67 -5.72
N LYS A 229 24.64 17.41 -6.15
CA LYS A 229 24.66 17.01 -7.56
C LYS A 229 23.28 17.20 -8.22
N SER A 230 23.28 17.44 -9.52
CA SER A 230 22.09 17.38 -10.35
C SER A 230 21.60 15.93 -10.52
N PHE A 231 20.35 15.79 -10.94
CA PHE A 231 19.79 14.47 -11.27
C PHE A 231 20.60 13.75 -12.36
N TRP A 232 21.01 14.47 -13.40
CA TRP A 232 21.74 13.90 -14.53
C TRP A 232 23.14 13.40 -14.13
N GLU A 233 23.81 14.10 -13.23
CA GLU A 233 25.08 13.63 -12.65
C GLU A 233 24.89 12.34 -11.83
N CYS A 234 23.77 12.19 -11.11
CA CYS A 234 23.46 10.97 -10.36
C CYS A 234 23.03 9.78 -11.25
N GLU A 235 22.55 10.05 -12.47
CA GLU A 235 22.17 9.01 -13.43
C GLU A 235 23.40 8.33 -14.06
N GLU A 236 24.54 8.99 -14.05
CA GLU A 236 25.79 8.42 -14.51
C GLU A 236 26.22 7.22 -13.64
N ALA A 237 26.61 6.13 -14.30
CA ALA A 237 26.87 4.84 -13.65
C ALA A 237 27.99 4.89 -12.59
N GLU A 238 28.94 5.82 -12.71
CA GLU A 238 30.05 5.97 -11.76
C GLU A 238 29.62 6.66 -10.45
N VAL A 239 28.58 7.48 -10.50
CA VAL A 239 28.07 8.24 -9.34
C VAL A 239 26.94 7.46 -8.66
N GLY A 240 25.99 6.96 -9.46
CA GLY A 240 24.82 6.24 -8.98
C GLY A 240 23.77 7.12 -8.29
N MET A 241 22.56 6.56 -8.16
CA MET A 241 21.45 7.22 -7.49
C MET A 241 21.72 7.42 -6.00
N PRO A 242 21.16 8.46 -5.37
CA PRO A 242 21.30 8.70 -3.94
C PRO A 242 20.92 7.49 -3.09
N THR A 243 21.55 7.31 -1.93
CA THR A 243 21.24 6.18 -1.02
C THR A 243 19.78 6.12 -0.60
N THR A 244 19.08 7.27 -0.59
CA THR A 244 17.63 7.33 -0.36
C THR A 244 16.81 6.53 -1.37
N SER A 245 17.34 6.29 -2.58
CA SER A 245 16.67 5.47 -3.60
C SER A 245 16.41 4.04 -3.13
N LEU A 246 17.29 3.49 -2.29
CA LEU A 246 17.16 2.16 -1.71
C LEU A 246 15.92 2.05 -0.81
N VAL A 247 15.58 3.12 -0.06
CA VAL A 247 14.41 3.12 0.81
C VAL A 247 13.13 3.52 0.08
N THR A 248 13.21 4.42 -0.90
CA THR A 248 12.03 4.86 -1.64
C THR A 248 11.52 3.82 -2.62
N SER A 249 12.39 2.96 -3.17
CA SER A 249 11.96 1.84 -4.03
C SER A 249 10.98 0.93 -3.27
N HIS A 250 11.28 0.66 -2.00
CA HIS A 250 10.40 -0.15 -1.14
C HIS A 250 9.03 0.51 -0.88
N TRP A 251 8.90 1.84 -1.01
CA TRP A 251 7.61 2.52 -0.85
C TRP A 251 6.62 2.10 -1.94
N PHE A 252 7.08 1.94 -3.17
CA PHE A 252 6.26 1.51 -4.30
C PHE A 252 5.97 0.01 -4.21
N LEU A 253 7.00 -0.81 -3.94
CA LEU A 253 6.87 -2.27 -3.85
C LEU A 253 5.88 -2.74 -2.78
N THR A 254 5.69 -1.97 -1.71
CA THR A 254 4.74 -2.30 -0.63
C THR A 254 3.48 -1.44 -0.66
N LEU A 255 3.30 -0.57 -1.65
CA LEU A 255 2.23 0.44 -1.67
C LEU A 255 2.12 1.20 -0.33
N PHE A 256 3.29 1.59 0.21
CA PHE A 256 3.50 2.31 1.46
C PHE A 256 3.16 1.55 2.76
N ILE A 257 2.83 0.26 2.69
CA ILE A 257 2.64 -0.58 3.89
C ILE A 257 3.97 -0.68 4.64
N ASN A 258 3.92 -0.66 5.99
CA ASN A 258 5.09 -0.61 6.88
C ASN A 258 5.99 0.65 6.74
N ILE A 259 5.66 1.55 5.81
CA ILE A 259 6.29 2.87 5.63
C ILE A 259 5.48 3.92 6.40
N LEU A 260 4.16 3.97 6.18
CA LEU A 260 3.26 4.92 6.82
C LEU A 260 2.39 4.24 7.90
N PRO A 261 1.84 4.99 8.87
CA PRO A 261 0.77 4.48 9.73
C PRO A 261 -0.41 3.96 8.92
N ILE A 262 -1.07 2.90 9.39
CA ILE A 262 -2.10 2.20 8.61
C ILE A 262 -3.21 3.12 8.12
N GLU A 263 -3.73 4.03 8.95
CA GLU A 263 -4.73 5.01 8.52
C GLU A 263 -4.26 5.85 7.34
N SER A 264 -2.97 6.22 7.28
CA SER A 264 -2.37 6.92 6.15
C SER A 264 -2.24 6.02 4.92
N VAL A 265 -1.83 4.75 5.09
CA VAL A 265 -1.77 3.76 3.99
C VAL A 265 -3.14 3.60 3.32
N LEU A 266 -4.20 3.44 4.11
CA LEU A 266 -5.56 3.31 3.60
C LEU A 266 -5.99 4.55 2.79
N ARG A 267 -5.51 5.74 3.14
CA ARG A 267 -5.75 6.96 2.36
C ARG A 267 -4.97 7.01 1.05
N VAL A 268 -3.76 6.45 1.02
CA VAL A 268 -3.01 6.25 -0.21
C VAL A 268 -3.78 5.29 -1.12
N TRP A 269 -4.27 4.18 -0.57
CA TRP A 269 -5.01 3.15 -1.30
C TRP A 269 -6.34 3.66 -1.88
N ASP A 270 -7.08 4.48 -1.13
CA ASP A 270 -8.26 5.18 -1.65
C ASP A 270 -7.94 5.93 -2.97
N CYS A 271 -6.81 6.64 -3.00
CA CYS A 271 -6.39 7.42 -4.16
C CYS A 271 -5.76 6.54 -5.26
N PHE A 272 -5.02 5.49 -4.89
CA PHE A 272 -4.37 4.55 -5.80
C PHE A 272 -5.40 3.80 -6.64
N PHE A 273 -6.39 3.16 -6.03
CA PHE A 273 -7.42 2.42 -6.80
C PHE A 273 -8.28 3.33 -7.67
N TYR A 274 -8.43 4.61 -7.31
CA TYR A 274 -9.24 5.53 -8.09
C TYR A 274 -8.45 6.25 -9.20
N GLU A 275 -7.25 6.75 -8.90
CA GLU A 275 -6.43 7.60 -9.78
C GLU A 275 -5.25 6.89 -10.45
N GLY A 276 -4.97 5.64 -10.07
CA GLY A 276 -3.87 4.82 -10.56
C GLY A 276 -2.50 5.16 -9.97
N GLN A 277 -1.44 4.62 -10.57
CA GLN A 277 -0.05 4.72 -10.08
C GLN A 277 0.43 6.16 -9.82
N ARG A 278 -0.08 7.16 -10.57
CA ARG A 278 0.26 8.57 -10.38
C ARG A 278 -0.04 9.08 -8.97
N ALA A 279 -0.95 8.43 -8.24
CA ALA A 279 -1.19 8.75 -6.84
C ALA A 279 0.02 8.44 -5.94
N LEU A 280 0.75 7.36 -6.22
CA LEU A 280 1.90 6.92 -5.44
C LEU A 280 3.05 7.94 -5.50
N PHE A 281 3.36 8.46 -6.70
CA PHE A 281 4.35 9.53 -6.87
C PHE A 281 4.01 10.81 -6.10
N ARG A 282 2.74 11.22 -6.14
CA ARG A 282 2.27 12.40 -5.41
C ARG A 282 2.38 12.22 -3.90
N VAL A 283 2.10 11.01 -3.42
CA VAL A 283 2.29 10.64 -2.01
C VAL A 283 3.77 10.67 -1.64
N ALA A 284 4.65 10.07 -2.46
CA ALA A 284 6.09 10.08 -2.23
C ALA A 284 6.66 11.51 -2.14
N LEU A 285 6.34 12.38 -3.10
CA LEU A 285 6.71 13.80 -3.06
C LEU A 285 6.11 14.50 -1.83
N GLY A 286 4.86 14.18 -1.47
CA GLY A 286 4.22 14.66 -0.26
C GLY A 286 4.98 14.27 1.01
N ILE A 287 5.51 13.05 1.10
CA ILE A 287 6.35 12.59 2.23
C ILE A 287 7.63 13.41 2.31
N PHE A 288 8.33 13.63 1.19
CA PHE A 288 9.50 14.49 1.15
C PHE A 288 9.16 15.91 1.62
N LYS A 289 8.08 16.49 1.09
CA LYS A 289 7.67 17.86 1.44
C LYS A 289 7.25 18.02 2.89
N VAL A 290 6.61 17.02 3.49
CA VAL A 290 6.27 17.02 4.93
C VAL A 290 7.53 16.97 5.80
N ASN A 291 8.60 16.33 5.32
CA ASN A 291 9.88 16.22 6.03
C ASN A 291 10.91 17.27 5.59
N GLU A 292 10.55 18.24 4.74
CA GLU A 292 11.46 19.21 4.14
C GLU A 292 12.38 19.87 5.16
N GLN A 293 11.81 20.46 6.22
CA GLN A 293 12.59 21.14 7.26
C GLN A 293 13.57 20.18 7.97
N ALA A 294 13.19 18.92 8.19
CA ALA A 294 14.06 17.94 8.80
C ALA A 294 15.21 17.53 7.85
N ILE A 295 14.93 17.43 6.54
CA ILE A 295 15.93 17.11 5.52
C ILE A 295 16.90 18.28 5.32
N LEU A 296 16.43 19.53 5.35
CA LEU A 296 17.27 20.71 5.16
C LEU A 296 18.20 20.99 6.34
N ASN A 297 17.85 20.51 7.54
CA ASN A 297 18.62 20.69 8.76
C ASN A 297 19.74 19.66 8.97
N VAL A 298 19.79 18.62 8.15
CA VAL A 298 20.86 17.62 8.17
C VAL A 298 21.86 17.88 7.04
N HIS A 299 23.11 17.51 7.25
CA HIS A 299 24.20 17.86 6.34
C HIS A 299 24.88 16.64 5.71
N ASP A 300 24.78 15.47 6.36
CA ASP A 300 25.33 14.23 5.83
C ASP A 300 24.26 13.41 5.09
N SER A 301 24.68 12.79 3.99
CA SER A 301 23.87 11.90 3.16
C SER A 301 23.25 10.74 3.96
N LEU A 302 23.97 10.22 4.96
CA LEU A 302 23.47 9.15 5.83
C LEU A 302 22.37 9.66 6.79
N GLU A 303 22.49 10.89 7.28
CA GLU A 303 21.44 11.52 8.09
C GLU A 303 20.18 11.78 7.27
N VAL A 304 20.32 12.24 6.01
CA VAL A 304 19.20 12.39 5.06
C VAL A 304 18.51 11.04 4.87
N PHE A 305 19.29 9.97 4.64
CA PHE A 305 18.77 8.62 4.53
C PHE A 305 17.95 8.21 5.77
N GLN A 306 18.48 8.41 6.98
CA GLN A 306 17.78 8.10 8.22
C GLN A 306 16.48 8.89 8.39
N VAL A 307 16.50 10.18 8.04
CA VAL A 307 15.31 11.05 8.06
C VAL A 307 14.22 10.49 7.15
N VAL A 308 14.57 10.10 5.92
CA VAL A 308 13.65 9.55 4.91
C VAL A 308 13.18 8.14 5.26
N GLN A 309 14.00 7.36 5.98
CA GLN A 309 13.67 5.98 6.38
C GLN A 309 12.80 5.88 7.64
N VAL A 310 12.87 6.85 8.55
CA VAL A 310 12.22 6.73 9.87
C VAL A 310 11.03 7.67 10.06
N ARG A 311 11.14 8.93 9.65
CA ARG A 311 10.18 9.97 10.07
C ARG A 311 8.79 9.81 9.48
N GLN A 312 8.68 9.16 8.33
CA GLN A 312 7.42 8.89 7.65
C GLN A 312 6.47 7.99 8.46
N LYS A 313 7.00 7.20 9.40
CA LYS A 313 6.21 6.44 10.40
C LYS A 313 5.45 7.31 11.39
N ARG A 314 5.73 8.62 11.46
CA ARG A 314 5.05 9.60 12.32
C ARG A 314 3.96 10.39 11.60
N ILE A 315 3.78 10.22 10.30
CA ILE A 315 2.86 11.06 9.52
C ILE A 315 1.40 10.63 9.75
N LYS A 316 0.62 11.47 10.46
CA LYS A 316 -0.81 11.27 10.75
C LYS A 316 -1.69 11.52 9.49
N SER A 317 -2.77 10.76 9.30
CA SER A 317 -3.58 10.78 8.06
C SER A 317 -4.34 12.08 7.77
N GLN A 318 -4.54 12.93 8.79
CA GLN A 318 -5.10 14.28 8.64
C GLN A 318 -4.19 15.25 7.89
N ASN A 319 -2.93 14.86 7.64
CA ASN A 319 -2.01 15.68 6.88
C ASN A 319 -2.45 15.68 5.40
N THR A 320 -3.46 16.48 5.11
CA THR A 320 -4.09 16.64 3.79
C THR A 320 -3.08 17.00 2.70
N LYS A 321 -1.89 17.44 3.08
CA LYS A 321 -0.74 17.59 2.18
C LYS A 321 -0.40 16.28 1.45
N LEU A 322 -0.42 15.12 2.11
CA LEU A 322 -0.02 13.84 1.48
C LEU A 322 -0.85 13.42 0.26
N THR A 323 -2.14 13.76 0.24
CA THR A 323 -3.08 13.32 -0.81
C THR A 323 -3.56 14.48 -1.70
N ARG A 324 -3.05 15.70 -1.48
CA ARG A 324 -3.42 16.90 -2.26
C ARG A 324 -2.33 17.41 -3.19
N VAL A 325 -1.08 16.93 -3.08
CA VAL A 325 -0.01 17.24 -4.04
C VAL A 325 -0.42 16.79 -5.44
#